data_AF-A0A8J6PR47-F1
#
_entry.id   AF-A0A8J6PR47-F1
#
_cell.length_a   1.000
_cell.length_b   1.000
_cell.length_c   1.000
_cell.angle_alpha   90.00
_cell.angle_beta   90.00
_cell.angle_gamma   90.00
#
_symmetry.space_group_name_H-M   'P 1'
#
loop_
_entity.id
_entity.type
_entity.pdbx_description
1 polymer ?
#
loop_
_entity_poly.entity_id
_entity_poly.type
_entity_poly.pdbx_seq_one_letter_code
_entity_poly.pdbx_strand_id
1 'polypeptide(L)'
;MNKLIESTLQTLTKTEILLNSLTNEQLRDASVPPYFSSIGTHIRHILDFYNCIFNLNDENKIDLTARSRNREVEQDCAKARTYLVLLINKLNAFNQKIDKTVLVIEDLGQGKVEIPYTIGALLSQANSHTIHHYAIINYILSGLKITIVDLEFGYNPTTPKPTTWS
;
A
#
# COMPACT_ATOMS: atom_id res chain seq x y z
N MET A 1 17.38 12.57 -0.60
CA MET A 1 17.11 11.18 -1.03
C MET A 1 16.35 11.26 -2.36
N ASN A 2 16.09 10.16 -3.09
CA ASN A 2 15.32 10.29 -4.34
C ASN A 2 13.88 10.71 -4.00
N LYS A 3 13.34 11.76 -4.64
CA LYS A 3 11.98 12.29 -4.36
C LYS A 3 10.89 11.20 -4.43
N LEU A 4 11.07 10.20 -5.29
CA LEU A 4 10.14 9.07 -5.39
C LEU A 4 10.15 8.20 -4.13
N ILE A 5 11.33 7.90 -3.59
CA ILE A 5 11.49 7.13 -2.35
C ILE A 5 10.93 7.94 -1.17
N GLU A 6 11.23 9.24 -1.10
CA GLU A 6 10.70 10.14 -0.08
C GLU A 6 9.16 10.18 -0.11
N SER A 7 8.54 10.32 -1.30
CA SER A 7 7.09 10.30 -1.46
C SER A 7 6.47 8.94 -1.10
N THR A 8 7.14 7.84 -1.46
CA THR A 8 6.69 6.48 -1.14
C THR A 8 6.73 6.24 0.37
N LEU A 9 7.79 6.66 1.06
CA LEU A 9 7.91 6.59 2.51
C LEU A 9 6.81 7.39 3.20
N GLN A 10 6.64 8.66 2.81
CA GLN A 10 5.59 9.53 3.37
C GLN A 10 4.19 8.90 3.24
N THR A 11 3.90 8.30 2.09
CA THR A 11 2.63 7.62 1.84
C THR A 11 2.51 6.36 2.71
N LEU A 12 3.52 5.49 2.75
CA LEU A 12 3.50 4.26 3.56
C LEU A 12 3.35 4.54 5.06
N THR A 13 4.00 5.58 5.59
CA THR A 13 3.90 5.97 7.00
C THR A 13 2.48 6.34 7.42
N LYS A 14 1.59 6.75 6.50
CA LYS A 14 0.16 6.93 6.83
C LYS A 14 -0.51 5.63 7.31
N THR A 15 -0.02 4.46 6.89
CA THR A 15 -0.51 3.17 7.43
C THR A 15 -0.25 3.06 8.93
N GLU A 16 0.84 3.61 9.44
CA GLU A 16 1.14 3.60 10.87
C GLU A 16 0.11 4.40 11.67
N ILE A 17 -0.24 5.60 11.19
CA ILE A 17 -1.27 6.47 11.80
C ILE A 17 -2.61 5.72 11.86
N LEU A 18 -2.99 5.07 10.75
CA LEU A 18 -4.20 4.26 10.68
C LEU A 18 -4.17 3.12 11.69
N LEU A 19 -3.12 2.29 11.69
CA LEU A 19 -3.02 1.12 12.57
C LEU A 19 -2.95 1.48 14.06
N ASN A 20 -2.47 2.68 14.40
CA ASN A 20 -2.48 3.18 15.78
C ASN A 20 -3.87 3.66 16.22
N SER A 21 -4.78 3.89 15.29
CA SER A 21 -6.15 4.37 15.56
C SER A 21 -7.20 3.26 15.58
N LEU A 22 -6.83 2.01 15.27
CA LEU A 22 -7.75 0.89 15.09
C LEU A 22 -7.54 -0.22 16.13
N THR A 23 -8.64 -0.87 16.53
CA THR A 23 -8.59 -2.18 17.19
C THR A 23 -8.49 -3.32 16.18
N ASN A 24 -8.15 -4.52 16.64
CA ASN A 24 -8.11 -5.72 15.78
C ASN A 24 -9.50 -6.06 15.23
N GLU A 25 -10.57 -5.79 15.96
CA GLU A 25 -11.96 -5.99 15.54
C GLU A 25 -12.30 -5.06 14.38
N GLN A 26 -11.97 -3.78 14.51
CA GLN A 26 -12.18 -2.79 13.44
C GLN A 26 -11.32 -3.07 12.20
N LEU A 27 -10.07 -3.50 12.40
CA LEU A 27 -9.17 -3.86 11.30
C LEU A 27 -9.76 -4.99 10.45
N ARG A 28 -10.31 -6.03 11.10
CA ARG A 28 -10.83 -7.23 10.42
C ARG A 28 -12.31 -7.14 10.03
N ASP A 29 -12.99 -6.05 10.38
CA ASP A 29 -14.41 -5.86 10.07
C ASP A 29 -14.63 -5.80 8.56
N ALA A 30 -15.44 -6.73 8.06
CA ALA A 30 -15.76 -6.91 6.65
C ALA A 30 -17.27 -6.69 6.39
N SER A 31 -17.97 -5.98 7.28
CA SER A 31 -19.43 -5.78 7.20
C SER A 31 -19.86 -4.69 6.20
N VAL A 32 -18.93 -3.86 5.71
CA VAL A 32 -19.24 -2.75 4.82
C VAL A 32 -19.49 -3.24 3.38
N PRO A 33 -20.68 -3.01 2.81
CA PRO A 33 -20.97 -3.34 1.41
C PRO A 33 -20.25 -2.38 0.45
N PRO A 34 -20.16 -2.70 -0.85
CA PRO A 34 -20.73 -3.89 -1.53
C PRO A 34 -19.78 -5.09 -1.57
N TYR A 35 -18.51 -4.90 -1.24
CA TYR A 35 -17.47 -5.92 -1.45
C TYR A 35 -17.15 -6.74 -0.21
N PHE A 36 -17.57 -6.29 0.98
CA PHE A 36 -17.32 -6.98 2.25
C PHE A 36 -15.83 -7.31 2.44
N SER A 37 -14.96 -6.37 2.07
CA SER A 37 -13.51 -6.40 2.35
C SER A 37 -13.21 -5.54 3.56
N SER A 38 -12.25 -5.98 4.38
CA SER A 38 -11.85 -5.24 5.59
C SER A 38 -10.70 -4.28 5.34
N ILE A 39 -10.51 -3.31 6.24
CA ILE A 39 -9.34 -2.44 6.26
C ILE A 39 -8.05 -3.27 6.24
N GLY A 40 -7.99 -4.34 7.05
CA GLY A 40 -6.87 -5.26 7.14
C GLY A 40 -6.55 -5.93 5.81
N THR A 41 -7.55 -6.35 5.03
CA THR A 41 -7.31 -6.97 3.71
C THR A 41 -6.64 -6.00 2.73
N HIS A 42 -7.01 -4.72 2.77
CA HIS A 42 -6.40 -3.68 1.95
C HIS A 42 -4.98 -3.33 2.42
N ILE A 43 -4.76 -3.22 3.73
CA ILE A 43 -3.41 -3.01 4.29
C ILE A 43 -2.48 -4.16 3.92
N ARG A 44 -2.88 -5.42 4.15
CA ARG A 44 -2.09 -6.59 3.72
C ARG A 44 -1.80 -6.53 2.22
N HIS A 45 -2.78 -6.18 1.39
CA HIS A 45 -2.56 -6.08 -0.05
C HIS A 45 -1.49 -5.05 -0.42
N ILE A 46 -1.54 -3.85 0.17
CA ILE A 46 -0.52 -2.81 -0.03
C ILE A 46 0.85 -3.34 0.39
N LEU A 47 0.98 -3.88 1.60
CA LEU A 47 2.27 -4.34 2.14
C LEU A 47 2.85 -5.50 1.31
N ASP A 48 2.03 -6.45 0.88
CA ASP A 48 2.46 -7.54 0.00
C ASP A 48 2.96 -7.03 -1.35
N PHE A 49 2.33 -5.98 -1.91
CA PHE A 49 2.78 -5.38 -3.17
C PHE A 49 4.19 -4.81 -3.04
N TYR A 50 4.47 -4.03 -2.00
CA TYR A 50 5.83 -3.53 -1.73
C TYR A 50 6.82 -4.66 -1.47
N ASN A 51 6.42 -5.69 -0.73
CA ASN A 51 7.30 -6.82 -0.47
C ASN A 51 7.73 -7.52 -1.78
N CYS A 52 6.82 -7.69 -2.74
CA CYS A 52 7.16 -8.23 -4.06
C CYS A 52 8.23 -7.38 -4.75
N ILE A 53 8.12 -6.05 -4.73
CA ILE A 53 9.12 -5.14 -5.34
C ILE A 53 10.52 -5.35 -4.78
N PHE A 54 10.62 -5.65 -3.48
CA PHE A 54 11.91 -5.90 -2.83
C PHE A 54 12.48 -7.30 -3.10
N ASN A 55 11.71 -8.19 -3.73
CA ASN A 55 12.12 -9.55 -4.07
C ASN A 55 12.58 -9.62 -5.54
N LEU A 56 13.57 -8.80 -5.90
CA LEU A 56 14.25 -8.92 -7.19
C LEU A 56 15.10 -10.18 -7.21
N ASN A 57 14.82 -11.09 -8.15
CA ASN A 57 15.58 -12.33 -8.28
C ASN A 57 16.85 -12.19 -9.14
N ASP A 58 17.62 -13.25 -9.25
CA ASP A 58 18.87 -13.30 -10.02
C ASP A 58 18.67 -13.07 -11.53
N GLU A 59 17.45 -13.24 -12.04
CA GLU A 59 17.06 -12.97 -13.43
C GLU A 59 16.62 -11.51 -13.66
N ASN A 60 16.76 -10.62 -12.68
CA ASN A 60 16.20 -9.26 -12.67
C ASN A 60 14.68 -9.22 -12.90
N LYS A 61 13.96 -10.24 -12.40
CA LYS A 61 12.51 -10.31 -12.41
C LYS A 61 11.91 -10.00 -11.05
N ILE A 62 10.75 -9.37 -11.07
CA ILE A 62 9.89 -9.11 -9.90
C ILE A 62 8.53 -9.73 -10.18
N ASP A 63 8.05 -10.63 -9.32
CA ASP A 63 6.72 -11.22 -9.43
C ASP A 63 5.72 -10.56 -8.45
N LEU A 64 4.86 -9.69 -8.98
CA LEU A 64 3.81 -9.01 -8.20
C LEU A 64 2.64 -9.94 -7.84
N THR A 65 2.58 -11.12 -8.45
CA THR A 65 1.61 -12.16 -8.09
C THR A 65 2.07 -13.02 -6.91
N ALA A 66 3.37 -13.02 -6.58
CA ALA A 66 3.99 -13.78 -5.49
C ALA A 66 3.73 -13.20 -4.09
N ARG A 67 2.49 -12.76 -3.85
CA ARG A 67 2.05 -12.16 -2.58
C ARG A 67 1.91 -13.22 -1.49
N SER A 68 2.43 -12.94 -0.30
CA SER A 68 2.40 -13.87 0.84
C SER A 68 0.98 -14.17 1.33
N ARG A 69 0.07 -13.18 1.23
CA ARG A 69 -1.30 -13.24 1.72
C ARG A 69 -1.39 -13.70 3.18
N ASN A 70 -0.44 -13.27 4.01
CA ASN A 70 -0.42 -13.62 5.43
C ASN A 70 -1.69 -13.11 6.14
N ARG A 71 -2.54 -14.03 6.60
CA ARG A 71 -3.80 -13.74 7.27
C ARG A 71 -3.65 -13.06 8.62
N GLU A 72 -2.53 -13.22 9.30
CA GLU A 72 -2.29 -12.51 10.56
C GLU A 72 -2.22 -10.99 10.34
N VAL A 73 -1.64 -10.55 9.21
CA VAL A 73 -1.46 -9.12 8.89
C VAL A 73 -2.82 -8.43 8.69
N GLU A 74 -3.82 -9.12 8.16
CA GLU A 74 -5.15 -8.54 7.95
C GLU A 74 -6.08 -8.65 9.17
N GLN A 75 -5.63 -9.31 10.25
CA GLN A 75 -6.44 -9.54 11.46
C GLN A 75 -5.88 -8.91 12.73
N ASP A 76 -4.58 -8.58 12.76
CA ASP A 76 -3.90 -8.08 13.93
C ASP A 76 -3.07 -6.83 13.61
N CYS A 77 -3.40 -5.72 14.27
CA CYS A 77 -2.73 -4.43 14.07
C CYS A 77 -1.22 -4.50 14.40
N ALA A 78 -0.81 -5.28 15.41
CA ALA A 78 0.59 -5.43 15.76
C ALA A 78 1.36 -6.19 14.67
N LYS A 79 0.77 -7.26 14.12
CA LYS A 79 1.35 -8.02 13.00
C LYS A 79 1.47 -7.15 11.75
N ALA A 80 0.45 -6.36 11.44
CA ALA A 80 0.49 -5.39 10.34
C ALA A 80 1.60 -4.34 10.53
N ARG A 81 1.75 -3.78 11.75
CA ARG A 81 2.81 -2.81 12.08
C ARG A 81 4.20 -3.42 11.93
N THR A 82 4.42 -4.64 12.43
CA THR A 82 5.71 -5.32 12.26
C THR A 82 6.08 -5.47 10.78
N TYR A 83 5.11 -5.84 9.94
CA TYR A 83 5.34 -5.96 8.50
C TYR A 83 5.61 -4.60 7.84
N LEU A 84 4.86 -3.56 8.23
CA LEU A 84 5.09 -2.19 7.76
C LEU A 84 6.52 -1.71 8.10
N VAL A 85 6.97 -1.87 9.35
CA VAL A 85 8.31 -1.46 9.79
C VAL A 85 9.40 -2.18 8.98
N LEU A 86 9.22 -3.48 8.73
CA LEU A 86 10.14 -4.25 7.89
C LEU A 86 10.24 -3.64 6.48
N LEU A 87 9.10 -3.26 5.88
CA LEU A 87 9.07 -2.69 4.53
C LEU A 87 9.62 -1.25 4.48
N ILE A 88 9.37 -0.44 5.51
CA ILE A 88 9.99 0.89 5.65
C ILE A 88 11.51 0.76 5.72
N ASN A 89 12.03 -0.20 6.49
CA ASN A 89 13.46 -0.44 6.59
C ASN A 89 14.06 -0.91 5.24
N LYS A 90 13.38 -1.81 4.53
CA LYS A 90 13.77 -2.22 3.17
C LYS A 90 13.79 -1.02 2.21
N LEU A 91 12.77 -0.15 2.27
CA LEU A 91 12.68 1.03 1.42
C LEU A 91 13.77 2.06 1.72
N ASN A 92 14.10 2.28 2.99
CA ASN A 92 15.21 3.15 3.41
C ASN A 92 16.58 2.61 2.94
N ALA A 93 16.77 1.29 2.96
CA ALA A 93 17.97 0.63 2.46
C ALA A 93 17.98 0.45 0.94
N PHE A 94 16.91 0.82 0.24
CA PHE A 94 16.73 0.54 -1.18
C PHE A 94 17.64 1.44 -2.04
N ASN A 95 18.64 0.81 -2.66
CA ASN A 95 19.72 1.50 -3.37
C ASN A 95 19.73 1.25 -4.89
N GLN A 96 18.68 0.64 -5.45
CA GLN A 96 18.58 0.39 -6.88
C GLN A 96 18.43 1.72 -7.64
N LYS A 97 19.07 1.84 -8.81
CA LYS A 97 18.89 3.01 -9.67
C LYS A 97 17.47 3.04 -10.22
N ILE A 98 16.83 4.20 -10.20
CA ILE A 98 15.43 4.35 -10.66
C ILE A 98 15.22 4.05 -12.15
N ASP A 99 16.25 4.22 -12.97
CA ASP A 99 16.26 3.92 -14.40
C ASP A 99 16.64 2.46 -14.71
N LYS A 100 17.03 1.67 -13.70
CA LYS A 100 17.29 0.24 -13.87
C LYS A 100 16.05 -0.43 -14.43
N THR A 101 16.20 -1.11 -15.57
CA THR A 101 15.14 -1.91 -16.18
C THR A 101 15.04 -3.26 -15.48
N VAL A 102 13.82 -3.73 -15.27
CA VAL A 102 13.45 -5.03 -14.70
C VAL A 102 12.28 -5.61 -15.50
N LEU A 103 12.11 -6.93 -15.44
CA LEU A 103 10.90 -7.59 -15.96
C LEU A 103 9.93 -7.82 -14.80
N VAL A 104 8.71 -7.34 -14.94
CA VAL A 104 7.66 -7.48 -13.94
C VAL A 104 6.67 -8.54 -14.41
N ILE A 105 6.46 -9.57 -13.58
CA ILE A 105 5.39 -10.55 -13.75
C ILE A 105 4.16 -10.01 -13.02
N GLU A 106 3.06 -9.84 -13.75
CA GLU A 106 1.79 -9.32 -13.24
C GLU A 106 0.64 -10.16 -13.80
N ASP A 107 -0.47 -10.23 -13.07
CA ASP A 107 -1.73 -10.78 -13.57
C ASP A 107 -2.77 -9.66 -13.64
N LEU A 108 -3.03 -9.20 -14.86
CA LEU A 108 -4.00 -8.14 -15.14
C LEU A 108 -5.44 -8.67 -15.29
N GLY A 109 -5.69 -9.91 -14.87
CA GLY A 109 -7.01 -10.56 -14.89
C GLY A 109 -7.24 -11.48 -16.09
N GLN A 110 -6.24 -11.68 -16.96
CA GLN A 110 -6.28 -12.61 -18.11
C GLN A 110 -5.07 -13.56 -18.12
N GLY A 111 -4.45 -13.77 -16.96
CA GLY A 111 -3.24 -14.58 -16.80
C GLY A 111 -1.98 -13.75 -16.67
N LYS A 112 -0.88 -14.44 -16.34
CA LYS A 112 0.41 -13.81 -16.08
C LYS A 112 1.06 -13.31 -17.37
N VAL A 113 1.59 -12.09 -17.32
CA VAL A 113 2.39 -11.47 -18.38
C VAL A 113 3.69 -10.93 -17.82
N GLU A 114 4.75 -10.95 -18.62
CA GLU A 114 6.01 -10.27 -18.31
C GLU A 114 6.06 -8.92 -19.03
N ILE A 115 6.28 -7.85 -18.27
CA ILE A 115 6.28 -6.47 -18.79
C ILE A 115 7.58 -5.77 -18.41
N PRO A 116 8.30 -5.14 -19.34
CA PRO A 116 9.49 -4.35 -19.02
C PRO A 116 9.11 -3.07 -18.29
N TYR A 117 9.71 -2.85 -17.12
CA TYR A 117 9.52 -1.68 -16.27
C TYR A 117 10.88 -1.07 -15.92
N THR A 118 10.88 0.18 -15.47
CA THR A 118 11.98 0.70 -14.64
C THR A 118 11.63 0.58 -13.16
N ILE A 119 12.63 0.49 -12.28
CA ILE A 119 12.42 0.54 -10.83
C ILE A 119 11.61 1.78 -10.42
N GLY A 120 11.87 2.93 -11.05
CA GLY A 120 11.12 4.16 -10.82
C GLY A 120 9.65 4.05 -11.22
N ALA A 121 9.34 3.47 -12.38
CA ALA A 121 7.96 3.23 -12.81
C ALA A 121 7.23 2.30 -11.83
N LEU A 122 7.89 1.24 -11.38
CA LEU A 122 7.32 0.26 -10.45
C LEU A 122 7.03 0.86 -9.07
N LEU A 123 7.96 1.63 -8.50
CA LEU A 123 7.73 2.34 -7.24
C LEU A 123 6.62 3.40 -7.38
N SER A 124 6.55 4.09 -8.52
CA SER A 124 5.49 5.06 -8.79
C SER A 124 4.11 4.39 -8.84
N GLN A 125 4.01 3.22 -9.48
CA GLN A 125 2.80 2.39 -9.48
C GLN A 125 2.41 1.98 -8.05
N ALA A 126 3.36 1.47 -7.27
CA ALA A 126 3.13 1.08 -5.88
C ALA A 126 2.57 2.23 -5.03
N ASN A 127 3.15 3.42 -5.18
CA ASN A 127 2.72 4.61 -4.46
C ASN A 127 1.30 5.04 -4.87
N SER A 128 1.01 5.07 -6.18
CA SER A 128 -0.32 5.38 -6.70
C SER A 128 -1.38 4.36 -6.25
N HIS A 129 -1.05 3.06 -6.30
CA HIS A 129 -1.90 1.97 -5.82
C HIS A 129 -2.19 2.07 -4.32
N THR A 130 -1.20 2.52 -3.54
CA THR A 130 -1.37 2.77 -2.10
C THR A 130 -2.35 3.91 -1.84
N ILE A 131 -2.19 5.04 -2.55
CA ILE A 131 -3.11 6.19 -2.44
C ILE A 131 -4.54 5.78 -2.81
N HIS A 132 -4.70 4.98 -3.87
CA HIS A 132 -6.00 4.43 -4.26
C HIS A 132 -6.63 3.59 -3.15
N HIS A 133 -5.87 2.68 -2.54
CA HIS A 133 -6.37 1.87 -1.44
C HIS A 133 -6.65 2.67 -0.16
N TYR A 134 -5.90 3.72 0.13
CA TYR A 134 -6.24 4.61 1.26
C TYR A 134 -7.58 5.31 1.04
N ALA A 135 -7.92 5.69 -0.20
CA ALA A 135 -9.24 6.23 -0.50
C ALA A 135 -10.36 5.20 -0.21
N ILE A 136 -10.15 3.94 -0.61
CA ILE A 136 -11.09 2.84 -0.29
C ILE A 136 -11.20 2.62 1.22
N ILE A 137 -10.07 2.57 1.93
CA ILE A 137 -10.05 2.43 3.39
C ILE A 137 -10.82 3.58 4.04
N ASN A 138 -10.69 4.81 3.54
CA ASN A 138 -11.43 5.95 4.05
C ASN A 138 -12.96 5.78 3.89
N TYR A 139 -13.41 5.22 2.76
CA TYR A 139 -14.83 4.85 2.60
C TYR A 139 -15.28 3.77 3.61
N ILE A 140 -14.42 2.77 3.89
CA ILE A 140 -14.73 1.74 4.89
C ILE A 140 -14.80 2.34 6.30
N LEU A 141 -13.84 3.20 6.68
CA LEU A 141 -13.86 3.92 7.95
C LEU A 141 -15.17 4.71 8.13
N SER A 142 -15.60 5.42 7.08
CA SER A 142 -16.87 6.15 7.07
C SER A 142 -18.07 5.21 7.27
N GLY A 143 -18.10 4.08 6.56
CA GLY A 143 -19.16 3.06 6.69
C GLY A 143 -19.24 2.45 8.10
N LEU A 144 -18.09 2.24 8.76
CA LEU A 144 -17.99 1.76 10.13
C LEU A 144 -18.17 2.85 11.19
N LYS A 145 -18.32 4.12 10.78
CA LYS A 145 -18.39 5.30 11.65
C LYS A 145 -17.16 5.42 12.57
N ILE A 146 -15.98 5.11 12.04
CA ILE A 146 -14.70 5.22 12.72
C ILE A 146 -14.04 6.54 12.32
N THR A 147 -13.64 7.33 13.31
CA THR A 147 -12.86 8.55 13.10
C THR A 147 -11.40 8.29 13.41
N ILE A 148 -10.51 8.78 12.55
CA ILE A 148 -9.06 8.77 12.79
C ILE A 148 -8.52 10.20 12.87
N VAL A 149 -7.34 10.36 13.47
CA VAL A 149 -6.74 11.68 13.74
C VAL A 149 -6.32 12.42 12.45
N ASP A 150 -5.88 11.69 11.43
CA ASP A 150 -5.52 12.27 10.13
C ASP A 150 -6.79 12.53 9.29
N LEU A 151 -7.27 13.77 9.33
CA LEU A 151 -8.44 14.23 8.56
C LEU A 151 -8.23 14.20 7.04
N GLU A 152 -6.98 14.09 6.58
CA GLU A 152 -6.62 14.02 5.15
C GLU A 152 -6.26 12.59 4.71
N PHE A 153 -6.49 11.58 5.56
CA PHE A 153 -6.25 10.20 5.21
C PHE A 153 -7.13 9.78 4.03
N GLY A 154 -6.55 9.07 3.06
CA GLY A 154 -7.25 8.65 1.85
C GLY A 154 -7.53 9.76 0.84
N TYR A 155 -7.17 11.01 1.13
CA TYR A 155 -7.17 12.08 0.13
C TYR A 155 -5.86 12.05 -0.68
N ASN A 156 -5.96 12.18 -1.99
CA ASN A 156 -4.77 12.31 -2.82
C ASN A 156 -4.15 13.71 -2.59
N PRO A 157 -2.87 13.82 -2.19
CA PRO A 157 -2.22 15.09 -1.89
C PRO A 157 -2.24 16.12 -3.03
N THR A 158 -2.46 15.68 -4.27
CA THR A 158 -2.52 16.58 -5.44
C THR A 158 -3.94 17.02 -5.81
N THR A 159 -4.97 16.52 -5.12
CA THR A 159 -6.35 16.94 -5.41
C THR A 159 -6.56 18.37 -4.91
N PRO A 160 -7.10 19.28 -5.74
CA PRO A 160 -7.41 20.64 -5.31
C PRO A 160 -8.39 20.62 -4.14
N LYS A 161 -8.03 21.27 -3.03
CA LYS A 161 -8.96 21.49 -1.93
C LYS A 161 -10.04 22.45 -2.42
N PRO A 162 -11.33 22.15 -2.22
CA PRO A 162 -12.38 23.11 -2.52
C PRO A 162 -12.09 24.38 -1.71
N THR A 163 -11.92 25.50 -2.40
CA THR A 163 -11.85 26.82 -1.76
C THR A 163 -13.12 26.96 -0.95
N THR A 164 -13.01 27.08 0.37
CA THR A 164 -14.14 27.33 1.25
C THR A 164 -14.92 28.53 0.70
N TRP A 165 -16.18 28.33 0.31
CA TRP A 165 -17.07 29.45 0.07
C TRP A 165 -17.23 30.17 1.42
N SER A 166 -16.74 31.42 1.46
CA SER A 166 -16.83 32.35 2.58
C SER A 166 -18.27 32.61 2.98
#